data_AF-A0A2G2F268-F1
#
_entry.id   AF-A0A2G2F268-F1
#
_cell.length_a   1.000
_cell.length_b   1.000
_cell.length_c   1.000
_cell.angle_alpha   90.00
_cell.angle_beta   90.00
_cell.angle_gamma   90.00
#
_symmetry.space_group_name_H-M   'P 1'
#
loop_
_entity.id
_entity.type
_entity.pdbx_description
1 polymer ?
#
loop_
_entity_poly.entity_id
_entity_poly.type
_entity_poly.pdbx_seq_one_letter_code
_entity_poly.pdbx_strand_id
1 'polypeptide(L)'
;MIFYVFLAVLFTLTILMCIQESKRRKIGFVPALILCILLTPLFGYFVILSRPIRSARGCKFCGNTNNEAEFCALCGKNQEGELKDDKK
;
A
#
# COMPACT_ATOMS: atom_id res chain seq x y z
N MET A 1 13.16 -22.95 -2.96
CA MET A 1 14.51 -22.56 -3.45
C MET A 1 14.52 -21.16 -4.03
N ILE A 2 13.70 -20.84 -5.05
CA ILE A 2 13.63 -19.51 -5.69
C ILE A 2 13.39 -18.37 -4.69
N PHE A 3 12.47 -18.55 -3.73
CA PHE A 3 12.20 -17.56 -2.69
C PHE A 3 13.43 -17.20 -1.85
N TYR A 4 14.25 -18.19 -1.47
CA TYR A 4 15.48 -17.97 -0.71
C TYR A 4 16.55 -17.25 -1.53
N VAL A 5 16.67 -17.57 -2.82
CA VAL A 5 17.57 -16.86 -3.73
C VAL A 5 17.16 -15.39 -3.84
N PHE A 6 15.86 -15.12 -4.00
CA PHE A 6 15.33 -13.76 -4.05
C PHE A 6 15.60 -12.98 -2.76
N LEU A 7 15.38 -13.58 -1.59
CA LEU A 7 15.70 -12.97 -0.30
C LEU A 7 17.20 -12.69 -0.15
N ALA A 8 18.06 -13.61 -0.56
CA ALA A 8 19.51 -13.42 -0.51
C ALA A 8 19.96 -12.26 -1.40
N VAL A 9 19.42 -12.15 -2.61
CA VAL A 9 19.70 -11.03 -3.53
C VAL A 9 19.25 -9.71 -2.92
N LEU A 10 18.01 -9.62 -2.41
CA LEU A 10 17.51 -8.40 -1.77
C LEU A 10 18.37 -7.98 -0.59
N PHE A 11 18.69 -8.91 0.31
CA PHE A 11 19.50 -8.62 1.48
C PHE A 11 20.90 -8.11 1.09
N THR A 12 21.53 -8.75 0.10
CA THR A 12 22.82 -8.32 -0.44
C THR A 12 22.75 -6.90 -1.00
N LEU A 13 21.73 -6.60 -1.81
CA LEU A 13 21.53 -5.26 -2.37
C LEU A 13 21.30 -4.21 -1.28
N THR A 14 20.50 -4.51 -0.25
CA THR A 14 20.27 -3.60 0.89
C THR A 14 21.56 -3.27 1.61
N ILE A 15 22.41 -4.27 1.88
CA ILE A 15 23.72 -4.04 2.53
C ILE A 15 24.60 -3.16 1.65
N LEU A 16 24.72 -3.48 0.35
CA LEU A 16 25.58 -2.73 -0.57
C LEU A 16 25.13 -1.26 -0.68
N MET A 17 23.82 -1.00 -0.77
CA MET A 17 23.28 0.36 -0.78
C MET A 17 23.56 1.11 0.53
N CYS A 18 23.36 0.46 1.69
CA CYS A 18 23.66 1.08 2.98
C CYS A 18 25.15 1.41 3.13
N ILE A 19 26.06 0.54 2.66
CA ILE A 19 27.50 0.80 2.64
C ILE A 19 27.83 1.96 1.69
N GLN A 20 27.25 1.97 0.49
CA GLN A 20 27.49 3.02 -0.50
C GLN A 20 27.05 4.39 0.01
N GLU A 21 25.84 4.50 0.55
CA GLU A 21 25.28 5.76 1.03
C GLU A 21 25.94 6.24 2.32
N SER A 22 26.30 5.32 3.23
CA SER A 22 27.03 5.69 4.45
C SER A 22 28.45 6.20 4.18
N LYS A 23 29.06 5.80 3.06
CA LYS A 23 30.33 6.39 2.60
C LYS A 23 30.16 7.76 1.93
N ARG A 24 29.00 8.03 1.32
CA ARG A 24 28.73 9.28 0.58
C ARG A 24 28.09 10.39 1.42
N ARG A 25 27.35 10.04 2.47
CA ARG A 25 26.55 10.96 3.28
C ARG A 25 26.98 10.95 4.74
N LYS A 26 26.58 11.98 5.50
CA LYS A 26 26.81 12.09 6.95
C LYS A 26 25.89 11.17 7.79
N ILE A 27 25.61 9.97 7.30
CA ILE A 27 24.83 8.95 8.01
C ILE A 27 25.68 7.69 8.14
N GLY A 28 25.81 7.17 9.36
CA GLY A 28 26.52 5.91 9.58
C GLY A 28 25.79 4.72 8.95
N PHE A 29 26.52 3.63 8.71
CA PHE A 29 25.92 2.39 8.19
C PHE A 29 24.80 1.85 9.08
N VAL A 30 25.01 1.80 10.41
CA VAL A 30 24.04 1.29 11.37
C VAL A 30 22.73 2.10 11.37
N PRO A 31 22.74 3.44 11.52
CA PRO A 31 21.50 4.20 11.44
C PRO A 31 20.83 4.12 10.06
N ALA A 32 21.59 4.03 8.96
CA ALA A 32 21.03 3.82 7.63
C ALA A 32 20.31 2.45 7.51
N LEU A 33 20.91 1.38 8.04
CA LEU A 33 20.32 0.05 8.04
C LEU A 33 19.04 -0.02 8.88
N ILE A 34 19.05 0.56 10.07
CA ILE A 34 17.86 0.66 10.93
C ILE A 34 16.75 1.44 10.21
N LEU A 35 17.10 2.54 9.56
CA LEU A 35 16.16 3.36 8.80
C LEU A 35 15.53 2.58 7.64
N CYS A 36 16.31 1.77 6.90
CA CYS A 36 15.77 0.87 5.88
C CYS A 36 14.81 -0.17 6.48
N ILE A 37 15.19 -0.84 7.57
CA ILE A 37 14.36 -1.87 8.22
C ILE A 37 13.02 -1.29 8.70
N LEU A 38 13.00 -0.05 9.20
CA LEU A 38 11.79 0.59 9.70
C LEU A 38 10.96 1.24 8.59
N LEU A 39 11.58 1.90 7.61
CA LEU A 39 10.84 2.59 6.55
C LEU A 39 10.25 1.63 5.52
N THR A 40 10.93 0.54 5.18
CA THR A 40 10.40 -0.43 4.20
C THR A 40 9.00 -0.96 4.55
N PRO A 41 8.70 -1.44 5.78
CA PRO A 41 7.35 -1.88 6.12
C PRO A 41 6.34 -0.73 6.17
N LEU A 42 6.76 0.48 6.58
CA LEU A 42 5.89 1.67 6.56
C LEU A 42 5.48 2.03 5.13
N PHE A 43 6.45 2.14 4.21
CA PHE A 43 6.17 2.37 2.79
C PHE A 43 5.33 1.24 2.19
N GLY A 44 5.65 -0.03 2.52
CA GLY A 44 4.88 -1.18 2.07
C GLY A 44 3.42 -1.11 2.53
N TYR A 45 3.18 -0.70 3.77
CA TYR A 45 1.82 -0.52 4.31
C TYR A 45 1.03 0.55 3.55
N PHE A 46 1.63 1.70 3.25
CA PHE A 46 0.98 2.73 2.43
C PHE A 46 0.63 2.23 1.02
N VAL A 47 1.52 1.45 0.39
CA VAL A 47 1.23 0.83 -0.91
C VAL A 47 0.05 -0.14 -0.80
N ILE A 48 -0.02 -0.95 0.26
CA ILE A 48 -1.13 -1.87 0.50
C ILE A 48 -2.45 -1.10 0.69
N LEU A 49 -2.45 -0.02 1.47
CA LEU A 49 -3.64 0.82 1.68
C LEU A 49 -4.17 1.46 0.39
N SER A 50 -3.32 1.69 -0.60
CA SER A 50 -3.75 2.24 -1.90
C SER A 50 -4.47 1.22 -2.81
N ARG A 51 -4.55 -0.05 -2.41
CA ARG A 51 -5.22 -1.10 -3.19
C ARG A 51 -6.68 -1.24 -2.76
N PRO A 52 -7.59 -1.48 -3.71
CA PRO A 52 -9.00 -1.71 -3.38
C PRO A 52 -9.16 -2.95 -2.49
N ILE A 53 -10.18 -2.94 -1.66
CA ILE A 53 -10.55 -4.03 -0.79
C ILE A 53 -10.95 -5.22 -1.66
N ARG A 54 -10.35 -6.38 -1.37
CA ARG A 54 -10.54 -7.61 -2.17
C ARG A 54 -12.01 -8.05 -2.27
N SER A 55 -12.78 -7.80 -1.22
CA SER A 55 -14.22 -8.09 -1.14
C SER A 55 -15.02 -6.81 -0.98
N ALA A 56 -14.84 -5.86 -1.91
CA ALA A 56 -15.68 -4.67 -1.97
C ALA A 56 -17.16 -5.07 -2.10
N ARG A 57 -18.05 -4.32 -1.44
CA ARG A 57 -19.48 -4.64 -1.37
C ARG A 57 -20.14 -4.61 -2.75
N GLY A 58 -19.58 -3.80 -3.65
CA GLY A 58 -20.12 -3.57 -4.98
C GLY A 58 -21.43 -2.78 -4.93
N CYS A 59 -21.90 -2.32 -6.09
CA CYS A 59 -23.18 -1.65 -6.25
C CYS A 59 -24.11 -2.52 -7.07
N LYS A 60 -25.26 -2.89 -6.49
CA LYS A 60 -26.27 -3.74 -7.14
C LYS A 60 -27.04 -3.01 -8.26
N PHE A 61 -26.97 -1.68 -8.32
CA PHE A 61 -27.76 -0.88 -9.25
C PHE A 61 -27.03 -0.53 -10.55
N CYS A 62 -25.77 -0.11 -10.46
CA CYS A 62 -24.97 0.26 -11.63
C CYS A 62 -23.88 -0.76 -11.98
N GLY A 63 -23.76 -1.85 -11.21
CA GLY A 63 -22.77 -2.90 -11.44
C GLY A 63 -21.33 -2.54 -11.05
N ASN A 64 -21.11 -1.43 -10.33
CA ASN A 64 -19.78 -1.07 -9.84
C ASN A 64 -19.27 -2.12 -8.84
N THR A 65 -18.32 -2.96 -9.23
CA THR A 65 -17.78 -4.03 -8.38
C THR A 65 -16.84 -3.53 -7.29
N ASN A 66 -16.36 -2.28 -7.39
CA ASN A 66 -15.38 -1.70 -6.46
C ASN A 66 -16.03 -0.69 -5.49
N ASN A 67 -17.34 -0.78 -5.24
CA ASN A 67 -17.97 0.09 -4.26
C ASN A 67 -17.61 -0.33 -2.83
N GLU A 68 -16.83 0.52 -2.18
CA GLU A 68 -16.40 0.35 -0.77
C GLU A 68 -17.18 1.28 0.18
N ALA A 69 -17.94 2.23 -0.36
CA ALA A 69 -18.71 3.20 0.40
C ALA A 69 -20.17 2.78 0.58
N GLU A 70 -20.83 3.35 1.58
CA GLU A 70 -22.27 3.16 1.85
C GLU A 70 -23.13 3.56 0.64
N PHE A 71 -22.79 4.70 0.03
CA PHE A 71 -23.41 5.19 -1.20
C PHE A 71 -22.42 5.09 -2.36
N CYS A 72 -22.88 4.56 -3.50
CA CYS A 72 -22.03 4.38 -4.67
C CYS A 72 -21.63 5.74 -5.26
N ALA A 73 -20.33 6.00 -5.39
CA ALA A 73 -19.84 7.24 -5.98
C ALA A 73 -20.26 7.46 -7.45
N LEU A 74 -20.62 6.41 -8.18
CA LEU A 74 -21.03 6.50 -9.59
C LEU A 74 -22.52 6.80 -9.78
N CYS A 75 -23.39 6.16 -8.99
CA CYS A 75 -24.84 6.29 -9.15
C CYS A 75 -25.56 6.95 -7.96
N GLY A 76 -24.83 7.32 -6.91
CA GLY A 76 -25.34 7.98 -5.71
C GLY A 76 -26.19 7.11 -4.78
N LYS A 77 -26.48 5.87 -5.16
CA LYS A 77 -27.41 4.97 -4.45
C LYS A 77 -26.70 4.08 -3.41
N ASN A 78 -27.35 3.81 -2.29
CA ASN A 78 -26.94 2.80 -1.32
C ASN A 78 -27.38 1.38 -1.75
N GLN A 79 -27.25 0.39 -0.87
CA GLN A 79 -27.67 -1.00 -1.16
C GLN A 79 -29.18 -1.20 -1.26
N GLU A 80 -29.96 -0.27 -0.72
CA GLU A 80 -31.43 -0.27 -0.70
C GLU A 80 -32.01 0.56 -1.87
N GLY A 81 -31.14 1.27 -2.60
CA GLY A 81 -31.51 2.08 -3.76
C GLY A 81 -31.78 3.55 -3.43
N GLU A 82 -31.60 3.93 -2.18
CA GLU A 82 -31.79 5.29 -1.69
C GLU A 82 -30.61 6.16 -2.11
N LEU A 83 -30.91 7.38 -2.58
CA LEU A 83 -29.90 8.37 -2.86
C LEU A 83 -29.37 8.95 -1.55
N LYS A 84 -28.10 9.32 -1.54
CA LYS A 84 -27.55 10.11 -0.43
C LYS A 84 -28.31 11.42 -0.40
N ASP A 85 -29.22 11.60 0.57
CA ASP A 85 -30.01 12.82 0.72
C ASP A 85 -29.07 14.03 0.60
N ASP A 86 -29.44 14.97 -0.28
CA ASP A 86 -28.77 16.25 -0.48
C ASP A 86 -28.82 17.03 0.83
N LYS A 87 -27.87 16.77 1.75
CA LYS A 87 -27.52 17.72 2.79
C LYS A 87 -26.76 18.86 2.10
N LYS A 88 -27.60 19.80 1.66
CA LYS A 88 -27.31 21.18 1.30
C LYS A 88 -26.23 21.81 2.17
#